data_AF-A0A9D8SMS4-F1
#
_entry.id   AF-A0A9D8SMS4-F1
#
_cell.length_a   1.000
_cell.length_b   1.000
_cell.length_c   1.000
_cell.angle_alpha   90.00
_cell.angle_beta   90.00
_cell.angle_gamma   90.00
#
_symmetry.space_group_name_H-M   'P 1'
#
loop_
_entity.id
_entity.type
_entity.pdbx_description
1 polymer ?
#
loop_
_entity_poly.entity_id
_entity_poly.type
_entity_poly.pdbx_seq_one_letter_code
_entity_poly.pdbx_strand_id
1 'polypeptide(L)'
;MLEKIRNFSLTENYDINFLGRIFVTSFFICFIVWSYLLFWLWWGDHDWGYIRNQLALKDGFFEARYSQHLFSVVLFNGQVLPVLVWICSIAAQVLTGVLAAVYLKVPQEKDVFYIFVLFAGLNPFVVVFFYYVYLALPFMAWPLVGVVGLILCAKDKSLKLFVVGSVIWFLVLGSYPPNIALLLTLFTARQIIGYCYENEELKRIFLAYVYFGGQFLLGFAGFKLVYLLLESRSLISLDMYNIKMRSIEEIIANIPLEFGRSVGQFFNIYTFMAWDYCILLFIPVAAAFYLLYYKCNRSRVILSLLLIGVLLCSRFAFLISPRSEVSAVRLEYFGRFGLGLFALSIIGRLRQKCSKNLFLLWGVVVLFLFAQTDFEIQKVQNFSFLAGRKYQERLVDRVVSHPNFVMEKKYIAFSFGNPNFQKHFLEGKNLLGEQIVYGLVFYHDVIKMLFWENMDEPVAIGTGINGKTILRVDHSNGGPYWLNSDYWQNNPENMSNMRYWLYMEAKQNGVYVDDRYIILVLDILNFYKNREFVVTKLDE
;
A
#
# COMPACT_ATOMS: atom_id res chain seq x y z
N MET A 1 16.85 -0.59 -40.14
CA MET A 1 16.75 -0.95 -38.71
C MET A 1 16.39 0.25 -37.85
N LEU A 2 17.06 1.40 -38.04
CA LEU A 2 16.73 2.68 -37.38
C LEU A 2 15.33 3.23 -37.72
N GLU A 3 14.83 3.05 -38.95
CA GLU A 3 13.42 3.35 -39.28
C GLU A 3 12.41 2.46 -38.55
N LYS A 4 12.73 1.17 -38.32
CA LYS A 4 11.88 0.25 -37.55
C LYS A 4 11.87 0.58 -36.06
N ILE A 5 12.93 1.20 -35.53
CA ILE A 5 12.99 1.73 -34.16
C ILE A 5 12.20 3.05 -34.05
N ARG A 6 12.19 3.88 -35.10
CA ARG A 6 11.38 5.11 -35.17
C ARG A 6 9.86 4.82 -35.12
N ASN A 7 9.42 3.70 -35.71
CA ASN A 7 8.03 3.20 -35.60
C ASN A 7 7.68 2.61 -34.22
N PHE A 8 8.66 2.47 -33.32
CA PHE A 8 8.48 2.01 -31.95
C PHE A 8 8.48 3.15 -30.93
N SER A 9 8.09 4.37 -31.35
CA SER A 9 7.97 5.50 -30.44
C SER A 9 6.80 5.29 -29.46
N LEU A 10 7.05 5.30 -28.16
CA LEU A 10 6.00 5.28 -27.13
C LEU A 10 5.23 6.62 -27.06
N THR A 11 5.71 7.65 -27.76
CA THR A 11 5.25 9.03 -27.64
C THR A 11 4.66 9.56 -28.94
N GLU A 12 4.14 8.69 -29.82
CA GLU A 12 3.60 9.10 -31.13
C GLU A 12 2.75 10.38 -31.03
N ASN A 13 3.16 11.41 -31.80
CA ASN A 13 2.58 12.77 -31.83
C ASN A 13 2.93 13.72 -30.66
N TYR A 14 3.76 13.32 -29.71
CA TYR A 14 4.29 14.17 -28.64
C TYR A 14 5.77 14.52 -28.86
N ASP A 15 6.10 15.79 -28.64
CA ASP A 15 7.50 16.25 -28.64
C ASP A 15 8.25 15.65 -27.42
N ILE A 16 9.29 14.85 -27.70
CA ILE A 16 10.14 14.22 -26.67
C ILE A 16 10.80 15.28 -25.78
N ASN A 17 11.19 16.43 -26.34
CA ASN A 17 11.80 17.50 -25.54
C ASN A 17 10.78 18.14 -24.59
N PHE A 18 9.54 18.29 -25.04
CA PHE A 18 8.43 18.70 -24.17
C PHE A 18 8.22 17.70 -23.04
N LEU A 19 8.07 16.41 -23.36
CA LEU A 19 7.85 15.36 -22.35
C LEU A 19 9.01 15.25 -21.37
N GLY A 20 10.25 15.35 -21.85
CA GLY A 20 11.46 15.35 -21.02
C GLY A 20 11.48 16.51 -20.03
N ARG A 21 11.13 17.73 -20.47
CA ARG A 21 11.02 18.89 -19.58
C ARG A 21 9.94 18.74 -18.52
N ILE A 22 8.76 18.22 -18.91
CA ILE A 22 7.69 17.93 -17.95
C ILE A 22 8.18 16.90 -16.92
N PHE A 23 8.75 15.79 -17.38
CA PHE A 23 9.25 14.74 -16.51
C PHE A 23 10.26 15.27 -15.50
N VAL A 24 11.32 15.94 -15.96
CA VAL A 24 12.39 16.44 -15.08
C VAL A 24 11.86 17.42 -14.05
N THR A 25 11.04 18.38 -14.49
CA THR A 25 10.51 19.41 -13.58
C THR A 25 9.54 18.79 -12.55
N SER A 26 8.61 17.94 -12.99
CA SER A 26 7.70 17.25 -12.09
C SER A 26 8.42 16.30 -11.15
N PHE A 27 9.46 15.61 -11.62
CA PHE A 27 10.32 14.76 -10.80
C PHE A 27 10.98 15.57 -9.67
N PHE A 28 11.59 16.71 -9.96
CA PHE A 28 12.22 17.54 -8.93
C PHE A 28 11.19 18.12 -7.94
N ILE A 29 10.00 18.51 -8.40
CA ILE A 29 8.93 18.96 -7.50
C ILE A 29 8.53 17.82 -6.56
N CYS A 30 8.26 16.62 -7.08
CA CYS A 30 7.93 15.46 -6.26
C CYS A 30 9.08 15.11 -5.32
N PHE A 31 10.32 15.12 -5.80
CA PHE A 31 11.51 14.88 -4.99
C PHE A 31 11.63 15.85 -3.81
N ILE A 32 11.34 17.14 -4.03
CA ILE A 32 11.33 18.15 -2.96
C ILE A 32 10.23 17.84 -1.93
N VAL A 33 9.01 17.50 -2.38
CA VAL A 33 7.90 17.16 -1.47
C VAL A 33 8.22 15.92 -0.63
N TRP A 34 8.86 14.92 -1.24
CA TRP A 34 9.26 13.67 -0.57
C TRP A 34 10.65 13.74 0.08
N SER A 35 11.30 14.91 0.08
CA SER A 35 12.67 15.07 0.57
C SER A 35 12.80 14.71 2.05
N TYR A 36 11.75 14.95 2.84
CA TYR A 36 11.80 14.61 4.25
C TYR A 36 11.96 13.10 4.46
N LEU A 37 11.14 12.29 3.79
CA LEU A 37 11.26 10.84 3.79
C LEU A 37 12.61 10.37 3.22
N LEU A 38 13.09 10.98 2.13
CA LEU A 38 14.38 10.65 1.53
C LEU A 38 15.58 10.83 2.47
N PHE A 39 15.56 11.87 3.32
CA PHE A 39 16.73 12.24 4.14
C PHE A 39 16.60 11.87 5.62
N TRP A 40 15.39 11.72 6.15
CA TRP A 40 15.14 11.58 7.59
C TRP A 40 14.52 10.25 7.99
N LEU A 41 13.76 9.59 7.11
CA LEU A 41 13.06 8.35 7.43
C LEU A 41 13.53 7.22 6.53
N TRP A 42 14.67 6.62 6.84
CA TRP A 42 15.39 5.67 5.96
C TRP A 42 14.74 4.30 5.81
N TRP A 43 13.92 3.87 6.78
CA TRP A 43 13.39 2.51 6.84
C TRP A 43 12.01 2.49 7.52
N GLY A 44 11.11 1.69 6.99
CA GLY A 44 9.89 1.25 7.66
C GLY A 44 10.14 0.05 8.58
N ASP A 45 9.10 -0.34 9.29
CA ASP A 45 9.09 -1.46 10.25
C ASP A 45 9.29 -2.85 9.60
N HIS A 46 8.86 -3.06 8.36
CA HIS A 46 9.05 -4.33 7.64
C HIS A 46 10.36 -4.42 6.82
N ASP A 47 11.13 -3.33 6.71
CA ASP A 47 12.26 -3.28 5.77
C ASP A 47 13.47 -4.08 6.24
N TRP A 48 13.70 -4.16 7.55
CA TRP A 48 14.96 -4.63 8.10
C TRP A 48 15.31 -6.09 7.86
N GLY A 49 14.32 -6.96 7.74
CA GLY A 49 14.53 -8.34 7.31
C GLY A 49 15.18 -8.40 5.92
N TYR A 50 14.73 -7.51 5.02
CA TYR A 50 15.20 -7.44 3.64
C TYR A 50 16.47 -6.61 3.47
N ILE A 51 16.73 -5.63 4.34
CA ILE A 51 18.03 -4.95 4.39
C ILE A 51 19.14 -5.96 4.68
N ARG A 52 18.91 -6.88 5.62
CA ARG A 52 19.90 -7.88 6.04
C ARG A 52 20.08 -8.99 5.03
N ASN A 53 18.97 -9.55 4.55
CA ASN A 53 18.99 -10.79 3.78
C ASN A 53 18.86 -10.57 2.27
N GLN A 54 18.71 -9.31 1.84
CA GLN A 54 18.34 -8.92 0.48
C GLN A 54 16.95 -9.42 0.07
N LEU A 55 16.31 -8.70 -0.84
CA LEU A 55 15.08 -9.12 -1.50
C LEU A 55 15.40 -10.17 -2.56
N ALA A 56 14.70 -11.28 -2.48
CA ALA A 56 14.65 -12.29 -3.53
C ALA A 56 13.29 -12.29 -4.24
N LEU A 57 13.25 -12.78 -5.47
CA LEU A 57 11.98 -12.96 -6.20
C LEU A 57 11.00 -13.86 -5.42
N LYS A 58 11.54 -14.89 -4.75
CA LYS A 58 10.76 -15.85 -3.96
C LYS A 58 10.02 -15.22 -2.78
N ASP A 59 10.45 -14.03 -2.33
CA ASP A 59 9.81 -13.34 -1.21
C ASP A 59 8.41 -12.86 -1.57
N GLY A 60 8.03 -12.81 -2.85
CA GLY A 60 6.65 -12.57 -3.27
C GLY A 60 5.79 -13.83 -3.43
N PHE A 61 6.39 -15.03 -3.41
CA PHE A 61 5.69 -16.27 -3.83
C PHE A 61 4.55 -16.66 -2.89
N PHE A 62 4.67 -16.35 -1.60
CA PHE A 62 3.62 -16.65 -0.61
C PHE A 62 2.29 -15.95 -0.90
N GLU A 63 2.32 -14.84 -1.67
CA GLU A 63 1.13 -14.11 -2.16
C GLU A 63 0.86 -14.35 -3.66
N ALA A 64 1.52 -15.34 -4.27
CA ALA A 64 1.56 -15.54 -5.73
C ALA A 64 2.08 -14.32 -6.52
N ARG A 65 2.86 -13.46 -5.88
CA ARG A 65 3.40 -12.22 -6.46
C ARG A 65 4.82 -12.39 -6.98
N TYR A 66 4.98 -13.31 -7.93
CA TYR A 66 6.29 -13.74 -8.41
C TYR A 66 7.11 -12.68 -9.15
N SER A 67 6.48 -11.60 -9.65
CA SER A 67 7.18 -10.51 -10.32
C SER A 67 7.36 -9.27 -9.43
N GLN A 68 6.71 -9.20 -8.26
CA GLN A 68 6.68 -8.00 -7.42
C GLN A 68 8.07 -7.36 -7.26
N HIS A 69 9.06 -8.16 -6.86
CA HIS A 69 10.42 -7.68 -6.57
C HIS A 69 11.37 -7.65 -7.76
N LEU A 70 10.88 -7.89 -8.99
CA LEU A 70 11.74 -8.00 -10.18
C LEU A 70 12.62 -6.76 -10.37
N PHE A 71 12.06 -5.56 -10.23
CA PHE A 71 12.84 -4.32 -10.40
C PHE A 71 13.91 -4.15 -9.32
N SER A 72 13.58 -4.45 -8.06
CA SER A 72 14.56 -4.38 -6.96
C SER A 72 15.69 -5.39 -7.16
N VAL A 73 15.38 -6.61 -7.64
CA VAL A 73 16.37 -7.63 -7.94
C VAL A 73 17.24 -7.25 -9.14
N VAL A 74 16.65 -6.77 -10.23
CA VAL A 74 17.39 -6.44 -11.46
C VAL A 74 18.25 -5.18 -11.30
N LEU A 75 17.73 -4.14 -10.64
CA LEU A 75 18.42 -2.85 -10.53
C LEU A 75 19.42 -2.81 -9.38
N PHE A 76 19.13 -3.51 -8.28
CA PHE A 76 19.91 -3.40 -7.04
C PHE A 76 20.43 -4.76 -6.54
N ASN A 77 20.34 -5.82 -7.35
CA ASN A 77 20.70 -7.19 -6.93
C ASN A 77 20.01 -7.60 -5.62
N GLY A 78 18.76 -7.16 -5.42
CA GLY A 78 17.98 -7.43 -4.21
C GLY A 78 18.31 -6.52 -3.02
N GLN A 79 19.32 -5.66 -3.10
CA GLN A 79 19.67 -4.75 -2.01
C GLN A 79 18.57 -3.70 -1.82
N VAL A 80 18.15 -3.49 -0.57
CA VAL A 80 17.23 -2.43 -0.18
C VAL A 80 18.05 -1.17 0.08
N LEU A 81 18.19 -0.32 -0.94
CA LEU A 81 18.95 0.94 -0.91
C LEU A 81 17.97 2.13 -0.87
N PRO A 82 17.57 2.65 0.30
CA PRO A 82 16.38 3.50 0.43
C PRO A 82 16.34 4.70 -0.49
N VAL A 83 17.42 5.48 -0.48
CA VAL A 83 17.53 6.70 -1.29
C VAL A 83 17.38 6.37 -2.77
N LEU A 84 18.05 5.32 -3.26
CA LEU A 84 17.97 4.90 -4.66
C LEU A 84 16.59 4.32 -5.00
N VAL A 85 16.03 3.49 -4.10
CA VAL A 85 14.71 2.90 -4.24
C VAL A 85 13.65 3.98 -4.35
N TRP A 86 13.65 4.99 -3.47
CA TRP A 86 12.70 6.09 -3.55
C TRP A 86 12.92 7.00 -4.76
N ILE A 87 14.17 7.34 -5.11
CA ILE A 87 14.46 8.10 -6.34
C ILE A 87 13.87 7.38 -7.55
N CYS A 88 14.12 6.08 -7.67
CA CYS A 88 13.55 5.26 -8.74
C CYS A 88 12.02 5.15 -8.65
N SER A 89 11.45 5.08 -7.44
CA SER A 89 10.00 5.03 -7.23
C SER A 89 9.31 6.32 -7.65
N ILE A 90 9.85 7.48 -7.26
CA ILE A 90 9.37 8.81 -7.66
C ILE A 90 9.49 8.95 -9.18
N ALA A 91 10.63 8.57 -9.76
CA ALA A 91 10.80 8.59 -11.20
C ALA A 91 9.77 7.71 -11.92
N ALA A 92 9.54 6.47 -11.46
CA ALA A 92 8.57 5.56 -12.03
C ALA A 92 7.13 6.10 -11.92
N GLN A 93 6.76 6.70 -10.79
CA GLN A 93 5.44 7.28 -10.57
C GLN A 93 5.21 8.50 -11.48
N VAL A 94 6.19 9.41 -11.59
CA VAL A 94 6.09 10.56 -12.49
C VAL A 94 6.05 10.11 -13.96
N LEU A 95 6.87 9.13 -14.35
CA LEU A 95 6.82 8.56 -15.70
C LEU A 95 5.48 7.88 -15.99
N THR A 96 4.86 7.24 -15.00
CA THR A 96 3.50 6.68 -15.14
C THR A 96 2.52 7.78 -15.49
N GLY A 97 2.58 8.93 -14.81
CA GLY A 97 1.76 10.11 -15.13
C GLY A 97 2.03 10.65 -16.54
N VAL A 98 3.30 10.78 -16.95
CA VAL A 98 3.68 11.26 -18.28
C VAL A 98 3.15 10.32 -19.38
N LEU A 99 3.38 9.01 -19.25
CA LEU A 99 2.92 8.04 -20.24
C LEU A 99 1.40 7.87 -20.22
N ALA A 100 0.74 8.00 -19.07
CA ALA A 100 -0.71 8.01 -18.99
C ALA A 100 -1.29 9.24 -19.72
N ALA A 101 -0.63 10.40 -19.61
CA ALA A 101 -1.03 11.61 -20.34
C ALA A 101 -0.92 11.41 -21.86
N VAL A 102 0.16 10.77 -22.31
CA VAL A 102 0.36 10.39 -23.73
C VAL A 102 -0.72 9.40 -24.17
N TYR A 103 -0.95 8.34 -23.41
CA TYR A 103 -1.93 7.30 -23.72
C TYR A 103 -3.36 7.86 -23.80
N LEU A 104 -3.74 8.69 -22.83
CA LEU A 104 -5.04 9.39 -22.80
C LEU A 104 -5.08 10.62 -23.72
N LYS A 105 -4.02 10.90 -24.49
CA LYS A 105 -3.92 12.02 -25.44
C LYS A 105 -4.27 13.38 -24.82
N VAL A 106 -3.74 13.67 -23.63
CA VAL A 106 -3.93 14.96 -22.95
C VAL A 106 -3.37 16.09 -23.83
N PRO A 107 -4.09 17.23 -24.00
CA PRO A 107 -3.59 18.34 -24.81
C PRO A 107 -2.19 18.80 -24.39
N GLN A 108 -1.30 19.07 -25.36
CA GLN A 108 0.10 19.49 -25.14
C GLN A 108 0.21 20.96 -24.72
N GLU A 109 -0.53 21.31 -23.68
CA GLU A 109 -0.48 22.61 -23.05
C GLU A 109 0.29 22.46 -21.74
N LYS A 110 1.36 23.24 -21.59
CA LYS A 110 2.33 23.12 -20.49
C LYS A 110 1.65 22.99 -19.12
N ASP A 111 0.71 23.88 -18.80
CA ASP A 111 0.09 23.94 -17.49
C ASP A 111 -0.86 22.75 -17.23
N VAL A 112 -1.59 22.32 -18.25
CA VAL A 112 -2.47 21.14 -18.18
C VAL A 112 -1.64 19.87 -17.98
N PHE A 113 -0.53 19.75 -18.70
CA PHE A 113 0.38 18.61 -18.57
C PHE A 113 1.04 18.56 -17.20
N TYR A 114 1.47 19.71 -16.66
CA TYR A 114 2.03 19.77 -15.31
C TYR A 114 1.01 19.36 -14.25
N ILE A 115 -0.21 19.89 -14.31
CA ILE A 115 -1.26 19.50 -13.34
C ILE A 115 -1.54 18.01 -13.43
N PHE A 116 -1.67 17.46 -14.64
CA PHE A 116 -1.91 16.04 -14.84
C PHE A 116 -0.79 15.16 -14.26
N VAL A 117 0.47 15.48 -14.56
CA VAL A 117 1.62 14.68 -14.13
C VAL A 117 1.91 14.85 -12.64
N LEU A 118 1.80 16.07 -12.10
CA LEU A 118 1.96 16.31 -10.66
C LEU A 118 0.84 15.69 -9.84
N PHE A 119 -0.39 15.63 -10.37
CA PHE A 119 -1.49 14.93 -9.71
C PHE A 119 -1.19 13.44 -9.55
N ALA A 120 -0.51 12.84 -10.54
CA ALA A 120 -0.01 11.48 -10.42
C ALA A 120 1.12 11.36 -9.39
N GLY A 121 2.10 12.27 -9.43
CA GLY A 121 3.30 12.20 -8.59
C GLY A 121 3.09 12.52 -7.11
N LEU A 122 2.15 13.41 -6.79
CA LEU A 122 1.87 13.90 -5.43
C LEU A 122 0.59 13.30 -4.85
N ASN A 123 0.11 12.18 -5.38
CA ASN A 123 -1.12 11.59 -4.88
C ASN A 123 -0.93 11.10 -3.43
N PRO A 124 -1.70 11.59 -2.43
CA PRO A 124 -1.44 11.30 -1.02
C PRO A 124 -1.65 9.84 -0.62
N PHE A 125 -2.27 9.03 -1.47
CA PHE A 125 -2.35 7.58 -1.29
C PHE A 125 -0.99 6.86 -1.47
N VAL A 126 -0.02 7.47 -2.16
CA VAL A 126 1.31 6.90 -2.46
C VAL A 126 2.14 6.69 -1.20
N VAL A 127 1.95 7.55 -0.20
CA VAL A 127 2.73 7.56 1.06
C VAL A 127 2.69 6.23 1.81
N VAL A 128 1.59 5.48 1.68
CA VAL A 128 1.41 4.19 2.35
C VAL A 128 2.36 3.14 1.77
N PHE A 129 2.77 3.29 0.51
CA PHE A 129 3.77 2.45 -0.13
C PHE A 129 5.18 2.97 0.10
N PHE A 130 5.37 4.29 0.16
CA PHE A 130 6.69 4.89 0.38
C PHE A 130 7.25 4.62 1.77
N TYR A 131 6.38 4.43 2.75
CA TYR A 131 6.78 4.02 4.10
C TYR A 131 7.52 2.66 4.14
N TYR A 132 7.19 1.74 3.24
CA TYR A 132 7.87 0.44 3.13
C TYR A 132 8.84 0.48 1.96
N VAL A 133 10.12 0.70 2.24
CA VAL A 133 11.15 0.85 1.20
C VAL A 133 11.17 -0.35 0.27
N TYR A 134 11.13 -1.57 0.83
CA TYR A 134 11.19 -2.81 0.07
C TYR A 134 10.04 -2.96 -0.96
N LEU A 135 8.95 -2.24 -0.75
CA LEU A 135 7.74 -2.22 -1.56
C LEU A 135 7.63 -0.99 -2.47
N ALA A 136 8.20 0.16 -2.08
CA ALA A 136 8.03 1.43 -2.80
C ALA A 136 8.26 1.29 -4.31
N LEU A 137 9.41 0.74 -4.72
CA LEU A 137 9.73 0.57 -6.14
C LEU A 137 8.81 -0.44 -6.84
N PRO A 138 8.58 -1.65 -6.31
CA PRO A 138 7.56 -2.56 -6.83
C PRO A 138 6.23 -1.87 -7.13
N PHE A 139 5.65 -1.14 -6.17
CA PHE A 139 4.33 -0.55 -6.36
C PHE A 139 4.28 0.62 -7.34
N MET A 140 5.39 1.35 -7.55
CA MET A 140 5.42 2.47 -8.51
C MET A 140 5.89 2.07 -9.92
N ALA A 141 6.73 1.04 -10.04
CA ALA A 141 7.26 0.59 -11.33
C ALA A 141 6.26 -0.26 -12.13
N TRP A 142 5.43 -1.07 -11.47
CA TRP A 142 4.46 -1.91 -12.18
C TRP A 142 3.32 -1.13 -12.86
N PRO A 143 2.79 -0.02 -12.29
CA PRO A 143 1.91 0.90 -13.01
C PRO A 143 2.54 1.44 -14.30
N LEU A 144 3.81 1.85 -14.25
CA LEU A 144 4.54 2.33 -15.42
C LEU A 144 4.56 1.28 -16.53
N VAL A 145 4.94 0.05 -16.21
CA VAL A 145 4.99 -1.06 -17.18
C VAL A 145 3.59 -1.42 -17.69
N GLY A 146 2.57 -1.37 -16.84
CA GLY A 146 1.18 -1.57 -17.25
C GLY A 146 0.71 -0.52 -18.26
N VAL A 147 1.02 0.76 -18.04
CA VAL A 147 0.69 1.84 -18.99
C VAL A 147 1.45 1.67 -20.31
N VAL A 148 2.72 1.24 -20.27
CA VAL A 148 3.45 0.85 -21.49
C VAL A 148 2.71 -0.29 -22.22
N GLY A 149 2.23 -1.30 -21.49
CA GLY A 149 1.40 -2.37 -22.03
C GLY A 149 0.14 -1.84 -22.73
N LEU A 150 -0.55 -0.87 -22.14
CA LEU A 150 -1.71 -0.20 -22.75
C LEU A 150 -1.34 0.55 -24.04
N ILE A 151 -0.23 1.28 -24.05
CA ILE A 151 0.27 1.98 -25.24
C ILE A 151 0.59 0.97 -26.37
N LEU A 152 1.27 -0.13 -26.04
CA LEU A 152 1.57 -1.19 -27.01
C LEU A 152 0.30 -1.89 -27.51
N CYS A 153 -0.70 -2.07 -26.64
CA CYS A 153 -2.01 -2.61 -27.01
C CYS A 153 -2.78 -1.69 -27.97
N ALA A 154 -2.54 -0.38 -27.91
CA ALA A 154 -3.18 0.61 -28.79
C ALA A 154 -2.48 0.79 -30.15
N LYS A 155 -1.25 0.30 -30.30
CA LYS A 155 -0.48 0.28 -31.57
C LYS A 155 -1.00 -0.80 -32.53
N ASP A 156 -0.36 -0.90 -33.70
CA ASP A 156 -0.70 -1.87 -34.75
C ASP A 156 -0.85 -3.31 -34.23
N LYS A 157 -1.92 -3.97 -34.67
CA LYS A 157 -2.36 -5.29 -34.20
C LYS A 157 -1.54 -6.44 -34.80
N SER A 158 -0.22 -6.38 -34.65
CA SER A 158 0.69 -7.47 -35.03
C SER A 158 0.70 -8.59 -33.99
N LEU A 159 0.98 -9.82 -34.42
CA LEU A 159 1.18 -10.96 -33.51
C LEU A 159 2.31 -10.69 -32.51
N LYS A 160 3.40 -10.03 -32.96
CA LYS A 160 4.52 -9.66 -32.09
C LYS A 160 4.08 -8.76 -30.93
N LEU A 161 3.34 -7.69 -31.23
CA LEU A 161 2.83 -6.78 -30.20
C LEU A 161 1.78 -7.43 -29.32
N PHE A 162 1.00 -8.37 -29.86
CA PHE A 162 0.07 -9.19 -29.08
C PHE A 162 0.81 -10.01 -28.02
N VAL A 163 1.83 -10.77 -28.43
CA VAL A 163 2.64 -11.60 -27.53
C VAL A 163 3.37 -10.74 -26.48
N VAL A 164 4.00 -9.63 -26.90
CA VAL A 164 4.67 -8.72 -25.96
C VAL A 164 3.67 -8.15 -24.94
N GLY A 165 2.48 -7.73 -25.38
CA GLY A 165 1.41 -7.27 -24.50
C GLY A 165 0.99 -8.35 -23.51
N SER A 166 0.77 -9.58 -23.96
CA SER A 166 0.45 -10.72 -23.08
C SER A 166 1.53 -11.02 -22.04
N VAL A 167 2.81 -10.91 -22.40
CA VAL A 167 3.93 -11.07 -21.45
C VAL A 167 3.93 -9.93 -20.42
N ILE A 168 3.64 -8.70 -20.84
CA ILE A 168 3.49 -7.58 -19.90
C ILE A 168 2.33 -7.85 -18.94
N TRP A 169 1.17 -8.31 -19.42
CA TRP A 169 0.04 -8.64 -18.56
C TRP A 169 0.36 -9.77 -17.59
N PHE A 170 1.02 -10.84 -18.05
CA PHE A 170 1.54 -11.90 -17.19
C PHE A 170 2.35 -11.31 -16.03
N LEU A 171 3.37 -10.51 -16.34
CA LEU A 171 4.22 -9.89 -15.32
C LEU A 171 3.47 -8.90 -14.42
N VAL A 172 2.53 -8.11 -14.95
CA VAL A 172 1.76 -7.15 -14.16
C VAL A 172 0.81 -7.89 -13.20
N LEU A 173 0.19 -8.98 -13.63
CA LEU A 173 -0.67 -9.81 -12.77
C LEU A 173 0.11 -10.44 -11.61
N GLY A 174 1.37 -10.84 -11.86
CA GLY A 174 2.28 -11.35 -10.83
C GLY A 174 2.88 -10.29 -9.90
N SER A 175 2.51 -9.01 -10.04
CA SER A 175 3.04 -7.92 -9.23
C SER A 175 2.13 -7.63 -8.03
N TYR A 176 1.21 -6.67 -8.16
CA TYR A 176 0.15 -6.38 -7.21
C TYR A 176 -1.19 -6.33 -7.94
N PRO A 177 -2.11 -7.28 -7.72
CA PRO A 177 -3.37 -7.39 -8.47
C PRO A 177 -4.22 -6.09 -8.49
N PRO A 178 -4.26 -5.27 -7.43
CA PRO A 178 -4.99 -3.99 -7.44
C PRO A 178 -4.53 -2.98 -8.51
N ASN A 179 -3.31 -3.10 -9.04
CA ASN A 179 -2.85 -2.30 -10.18
C ASN A 179 -3.75 -2.48 -11.44
N ILE A 180 -4.42 -3.63 -11.56
CA ILE A 180 -5.37 -3.90 -12.66
C ILE A 180 -6.51 -2.86 -12.67
N ALA A 181 -6.96 -2.37 -11.51
CA ALA A 181 -8.02 -1.36 -11.45
C ALA A 181 -7.60 -0.06 -12.15
N LEU A 182 -6.38 0.43 -11.90
CA LEU A 182 -5.82 1.58 -12.61
C LEU A 182 -5.82 1.34 -14.13
N LEU A 183 -5.29 0.20 -14.55
CA LEU A 183 -5.08 -0.11 -15.97
C LEU A 183 -6.40 -0.29 -16.73
N LEU A 184 -7.39 -0.95 -16.14
CA LEU A 184 -8.74 -1.08 -16.73
C LEU A 184 -9.47 0.26 -16.78
N THR A 185 -9.31 1.11 -15.75
CA THR A 185 -9.87 2.47 -15.74
C THR A 185 -9.24 3.31 -16.84
N LEU A 186 -7.92 3.32 -16.99
CA LEU A 186 -7.23 4.04 -18.06
C LEU A 186 -7.60 3.49 -19.45
N PHE A 187 -7.69 2.17 -19.60
CA PHE A 187 -8.10 1.53 -20.85
C PHE A 187 -9.50 1.99 -21.27
N THR A 188 -10.48 1.91 -20.37
CA THR A 188 -11.86 2.34 -20.63
C THR A 188 -11.95 3.85 -20.85
N ALA A 189 -11.21 4.65 -20.08
CA ALA A 189 -11.09 6.09 -20.27
C ALA A 189 -10.63 6.45 -21.70
N ARG A 190 -9.63 5.73 -22.24
CA ARG A 190 -9.18 5.95 -23.62
C ARG A 190 -10.27 5.65 -24.65
N GLN A 191 -11.11 4.63 -24.41
CA GLN A 191 -12.24 4.31 -25.30
C GLN A 191 -13.32 5.39 -25.25
N ILE A 192 -13.62 5.93 -24.05
CA ILE A 192 -14.53 7.08 -23.88
C ILE A 192 -14.00 8.28 -24.65
N ILE A 193 -12.72 8.60 -24.51
CA ILE A 193 -12.08 9.71 -25.23
C ILE A 193 -12.17 9.50 -26.75
N GLY A 194 -11.86 8.30 -27.22
CA GLY A 194 -11.95 7.95 -28.64
C GLY A 194 -13.36 8.11 -29.18
N TYR A 195 -14.36 7.64 -28.43
CA TYR A 195 -15.77 7.73 -28.79
C TYR A 195 -16.25 9.19 -28.86
N CYS A 196 -15.94 9.99 -27.84
CA CYS A 196 -16.49 11.34 -27.65
C CYS A 196 -15.73 12.44 -28.42
N TYR A 197 -14.41 12.33 -28.55
CA TYR A 197 -13.57 13.41 -29.11
C TYR A 197 -12.89 13.06 -30.44
N GLU A 198 -12.66 11.78 -30.71
CA GLU A 198 -11.97 11.33 -31.93
C GLU A 198 -12.93 10.69 -32.94
N ASN A 199 -14.22 10.65 -32.62
CA ASN A 199 -15.27 10.03 -33.43
C ASN A 199 -14.97 8.56 -33.78
N GLU A 200 -14.26 7.82 -32.92
CA GLU A 200 -13.97 6.41 -33.15
C GLU A 200 -15.27 5.61 -33.29
N GLU A 201 -15.36 4.74 -34.30
CA GLU A 201 -16.52 3.88 -34.51
C GLU A 201 -16.66 2.82 -33.40
N LEU A 202 -17.89 2.41 -33.12
CA LEU A 202 -18.18 1.36 -32.13
C LEU A 202 -17.47 0.05 -32.47
N LYS A 203 -17.36 -0.30 -33.75
CA LYS A 203 -16.60 -1.47 -34.22
C LYS A 203 -15.14 -1.38 -33.80
N ARG A 204 -14.51 -0.21 -33.89
CA ARG A 204 -13.12 0.00 -33.49
C ARG A 204 -12.95 -0.14 -31.98
N ILE A 205 -13.86 0.45 -31.20
CA ILE A 205 -13.88 0.33 -29.74
C ILE A 205 -14.04 -1.13 -29.32
N PHE A 206 -15.03 -1.84 -29.89
CA PHE A 206 -15.24 -3.26 -29.63
C PHE A 206 -14.00 -4.10 -29.96
N LEU A 207 -13.40 -3.88 -31.13
CA LEU A 207 -12.16 -4.57 -31.52
C LEU A 207 -10.97 -4.21 -30.63
N ALA A 208 -10.97 -3.06 -29.96
CA ALA A 208 -9.97 -2.73 -28.95
C ALA A 208 -10.18 -3.57 -27.68
N TYR A 209 -11.43 -3.70 -27.20
CA TYR A 209 -11.78 -4.58 -26.08
C TYR A 209 -11.44 -6.05 -26.36
N VAL A 210 -11.74 -6.55 -27.57
CA VAL A 210 -11.40 -7.93 -27.95
C VAL A 210 -9.88 -8.15 -27.95
N TYR A 211 -9.13 -7.21 -28.52
CA TYR A 211 -7.66 -7.32 -28.60
C TYR A 211 -7.01 -7.25 -27.21
N PHE A 212 -7.42 -6.27 -26.39
CA PHE A 212 -6.99 -6.16 -24.99
C PHE A 212 -7.37 -7.41 -24.19
N GLY A 213 -8.61 -7.87 -24.30
CA GLY A 213 -9.12 -9.05 -23.62
C GLY A 213 -8.35 -10.31 -23.98
N GLY A 214 -8.03 -10.50 -25.26
CA GLY A 214 -7.18 -11.61 -25.71
C GLY A 214 -5.79 -11.57 -25.09
N GLN A 215 -5.15 -10.38 -25.06
CA GLN A 215 -3.82 -10.24 -24.44
C GLN A 215 -3.86 -10.54 -22.93
N PHE A 216 -4.85 -9.97 -22.25
CA PHE A 216 -5.07 -10.11 -20.82
C PHE A 216 -5.37 -11.57 -20.44
N LEU A 217 -6.25 -12.25 -21.16
CA LEU A 217 -6.58 -13.66 -20.92
C LEU A 217 -5.37 -14.58 -21.09
N LEU A 218 -4.53 -14.33 -22.11
CA LEU A 218 -3.30 -15.10 -22.28
C LEU A 218 -2.30 -14.84 -21.14
N GLY A 219 -2.15 -13.58 -20.72
CA GLY A 219 -1.34 -13.24 -19.55
C GLY A 219 -1.88 -13.87 -18.26
N PHE A 220 -3.20 -13.88 -18.09
CA PHE A 220 -3.90 -14.50 -16.96
C PHE A 220 -3.74 -16.02 -16.93
N ALA A 221 -3.81 -16.68 -18.09
CA ALA A 221 -3.53 -18.12 -18.18
C ALA A 221 -2.10 -18.44 -17.72
N GLY A 222 -1.12 -17.61 -18.12
CA GLY A 222 0.26 -17.72 -17.63
C GLY A 222 0.35 -17.50 -16.10
N PHE A 223 -0.31 -16.46 -15.57
CA PHE A 223 -0.34 -16.19 -14.14
C PHE A 223 -0.94 -17.38 -13.37
N LYS A 224 -2.07 -17.91 -13.85
CA LYS A 224 -2.74 -19.06 -13.25
C LYS A 224 -1.87 -20.32 -13.28
N LEU A 225 -1.09 -20.52 -14.35
CA LEU A 225 -0.11 -21.61 -14.40
C LEU A 225 0.95 -21.47 -13.30
N VAL A 226 1.54 -20.27 -13.14
CA VAL A 226 2.53 -20.02 -12.07
C VAL A 226 1.89 -20.18 -10.69
N TYR A 227 0.67 -19.68 -10.50
CA TYR A 227 -0.10 -19.89 -9.27
C TYR A 227 -0.20 -21.38 -8.92
N LEU A 228 -0.67 -22.21 -9.86
CA LEU A 228 -0.83 -23.66 -9.65
C LEU A 228 0.52 -24.34 -9.37
N LEU A 229 1.59 -23.89 -10.02
CA LEU A 229 2.94 -24.41 -9.75
C LEU A 229 3.42 -24.06 -8.33
N LEU A 230 3.21 -22.83 -7.88
CA LEU A 230 3.56 -22.41 -6.52
C LEU A 230 2.71 -23.13 -5.47
N GLU A 231 1.41 -23.30 -5.74
CA GLU A 231 0.47 -24.05 -4.89
C GLU A 231 0.88 -25.52 -4.78
N SER A 232 1.23 -26.18 -5.89
CA SER A 232 1.68 -27.57 -5.91
C SER A 232 2.97 -27.83 -5.11
N ARG A 233 3.74 -26.76 -4.83
CA ARG A 233 4.96 -26.80 -4.04
C ARG A 233 4.78 -26.28 -2.61
N SER A 234 3.53 -26.00 -2.20
CA SER A 234 3.21 -25.42 -0.89
C SER A 234 3.94 -24.10 -0.61
N LEU A 235 4.21 -23.33 -1.67
CA LEU A 235 4.88 -22.02 -1.58
C LEU A 235 3.89 -20.87 -1.40
N ILE A 236 2.59 -21.15 -1.44
CA ILE A 236 1.50 -20.20 -1.24
C ILE A 236 0.90 -20.38 0.15
N SER A 237 0.63 -19.28 0.84
CA SER A 237 -0.18 -19.29 2.06
C SER A 237 -1.66 -19.14 1.67
N LEU A 238 -2.45 -20.20 1.87
CA LEU A 238 -3.84 -20.31 1.40
C LEU A 238 -4.80 -19.29 2.05
N ASP A 239 -4.43 -18.73 3.19
CA ASP A 239 -5.22 -17.71 3.91
C ASP A 239 -4.86 -16.26 3.53
N MET A 240 -3.99 -16.08 2.53
CA MET A 240 -3.60 -14.73 2.12
C MET A 240 -4.70 -14.03 1.32
N TYR A 241 -5.09 -12.87 1.84
CA TYR A 241 -6.21 -12.07 1.35
C TYR A 241 -6.14 -11.62 -0.10
N ASN A 242 -4.96 -11.69 -0.73
CA ASN A 242 -4.73 -11.28 -2.12
C ASN A 242 -4.92 -12.40 -3.14
N ILE A 243 -5.08 -13.64 -2.67
CA ILE A 243 -5.16 -14.83 -3.52
C ILE A 243 -6.61 -15.31 -3.66
N LYS A 244 -7.43 -15.10 -2.62
CA LYS A 244 -8.82 -15.52 -2.63
C LYS A 244 -9.61 -14.73 -3.67
N MET A 245 -10.21 -15.44 -4.62
CA MET A 245 -11.10 -14.88 -5.63
C MET A 245 -12.54 -15.33 -5.37
N ARG A 246 -13.49 -14.46 -5.68
CA ARG A 246 -14.92 -14.77 -5.70
C ARG A 246 -15.24 -15.73 -6.85
N SER A 247 -16.30 -16.53 -6.69
CA SER A 247 -16.86 -17.31 -7.81
C SER A 247 -17.44 -16.38 -8.88
N ILE A 248 -17.72 -16.90 -10.08
CA ILE A 248 -18.36 -16.11 -11.14
C ILE A 248 -19.77 -15.68 -10.69
N GLU A 249 -20.52 -16.54 -10.01
CA GLU A 249 -21.84 -16.17 -9.49
C GLU A 249 -21.74 -15.03 -8.47
N GLU A 250 -20.77 -15.11 -7.56
CA GLU A 250 -20.52 -14.07 -6.56
C GLU A 250 -20.07 -12.74 -7.20
N ILE A 251 -19.23 -12.80 -8.23
CA ILE A 251 -18.80 -11.61 -8.98
C ILE A 251 -20.02 -10.91 -9.59
N ILE A 252 -20.88 -11.67 -10.29
CA ILE A 252 -22.08 -11.13 -10.93
C ILE A 252 -23.03 -10.53 -9.89
N ALA A 253 -23.26 -11.24 -8.78
CA ALA A 253 -24.09 -10.77 -7.69
C ALA A 253 -23.53 -9.51 -7.01
N ASN A 254 -22.21 -9.31 -7.03
CA ASN A 254 -21.54 -8.17 -6.39
C ASN A 254 -21.47 -6.92 -7.28
N ILE A 255 -21.80 -6.99 -8.58
CA ILE A 255 -21.76 -5.84 -9.50
C ILE A 255 -22.57 -4.63 -8.99
N PRO A 256 -23.85 -4.77 -8.56
CA PRO A 256 -24.63 -3.63 -8.09
C PRO A 256 -24.04 -2.98 -6.84
N LEU A 257 -23.51 -3.81 -5.91
CA LEU A 257 -22.88 -3.33 -4.70
C LEU A 257 -21.60 -2.55 -5.01
N GLU A 258 -20.71 -3.11 -5.83
CA GLU A 258 -19.47 -2.43 -6.21
C GLU A 258 -19.71 -1.20 -7.10
N PHE A 259 -20.79 -1.17 -7.86
CA PHE A 259 -21.24 0.05 -8.53
C PHE A 259 -21.59 1.15 -7.53
N GLY A 260 -22.42 0.86 -6.52
CA GLY A 260 -22.74 1.82 -5.46
C GLY A 260 -21.48 2.33 -4.73
N ARG A 261 -20.56 1.42 -4.43
CA ARG A 261 -19.27 1.71 -3.79
C ARG A 261 -18.31 2.51 -4.68
N SER A 262 -18.37 2.34 -6.00
CA SER A 262 -17.57 3.14 -6.94
C SER A 262 -17.89 4.63 -6.89
N VAL A 263 -19.10 5.00 -6.46
CA VAL A 263 -19.45 6.40 -6.17
C VAL A 263 -19.15 6.72 -4.71
N GLY A 264 -19.50 5.81 -3.80
CA GLY A 264 -19.27 5.94 -2.35
C GLY A 264 -17.81 6.17 -1.96
N GLN A 265 -16.85 5.69 -2.75
CA GLN A 265 -15.43 5.87 -2.49
C GLN A 265 -15.08 7.35 -2.23
N PHE A 266 -15.64 8.30 -2.98
CA PHE A 266 -15.34 9.73 -2.78
C PHE A 266 -15.90 10.34 -1.47
N PHE A 267 -16.59 9.56 -0.65
CA PHE A 267 -17.17 10.00 0.62
C PHE A 267 -16.62 9.25 1.83
N ASN A 268 -15.66 8.34 1.62
CA ASN A 268 -14.98 7.62 2.69
C ASN A 268 -13.84 8.47 3.29
N ILE A 269 -13.74 8.46 4.62
CA ILE A 269 -12.65 9.09 5.37
C ILE A 269 -11.53 8.07 5.56
N TYR A 270 -10.30 8.47 5.27
CA TYR A 270 -9.10 7.66 5.53
C TYR A 270 -8.22 8.34 6.56
N THR A 271 -7.35 7.57 7.21
CA THR A 271 -6.50 8.04 8.32
C THR A 271 -5.62 9.24 7.97
N PHE A 272 -5.41 9.53 6.68
CA PHE A 272 -4.65 10.68 6.20
C PHE A 272 -5.36 11.49 5.10
N MET A 273 -6.67 11.27 4.92
CA MET A 273 -7.48 12.00 3.96
C MET A 273 -8.79 12.35 4.62
N ALA A 274 -8.86 13.61 5.06
CA ALA A 274 -10.09 14.19 5.55
C ALA A 274 -11.12 14.32 4.41
N TRP A 275 -12.38 14.49 4.80
CA TRP A 275 -13.51 14.43 3.86
C TRP A 275 -13.44 15.53 2.78
N ASP A 276 -12.91 16.70 3.12
CA ASP A 276 -12.63 17.81 2.21
C ASP A 276 -11.71 17.39 1.04
N TYR A 277 -10.69 16.57 1.29
CA TYR A 277 -9.82 16.03 0.24
C TYR A 277 -10.58 15.10 -0.71
N CYS A 278 -11.41 14.22 -0.16
CA CYS A 278 -12.20 13.29 -0.97
C CYS A 278 -13.25 14.03 -1.83
N ILE A 279 -13.83 15.13 -1.33
CA ILE A 279 -14.71 16.01 -2.11
C ILE A 279 -13.93 16.70 -3.23
N LEU A 280 -12.73 17.21 -2.96
CA LEU A 280 -11.91 17.85 -3.99
C LEU A 280 -11.56 16.90 -5.13
N LEU A 281 -11.44 15.60 -4.86
CA LEU A 281 -11.27 14.54 -5.86
C LEU A 281 -12.56 14.18 -6.61
N PHE A 282 -13.72 14.29 -5.95
CA PHE A 282 -15.03 14.04 -6.57
C PHE A 282 -15.39 15.09 -7.63
N ILE A 283 -15.18 16.37 -7.32
CA ILE A 283 -15.54 17.51 -8.17
C ILE A 283 -15.06 17.35 -9.63
N PRO A 284 -13.77 17.07 -9.92
CA PRO A 284 -13.31 16.91 -11.29
C PRO A 284 -13.93 15.68 -11.96
N VAL A 285 -14.17 14.59 -11.23
CA VAL A 285 -14.80 13.37 -11.78
C VAL A 285 -16.24 13.68 -12.19
N ALA A 286 -17.02 14.30 -11.30
CA ALA A 286 -18.39 14.71 -11.58
C ALA A 286 -18.45 15.72 -12.76
N ALA A 287 -17.55 16.70 -12.78
CA ALA A 287 -17.45 17.67 -13.87
C ALA A 287 -17.09 17.00 -15.20
N ALA A 288 -16.16 16.04 -15.22
CA ALA A 288 -15.81 15.30 -16.41
C ALA A 288 -16.99 14.49 -16.96
N PHE A 289 -17.76 13.81 -16.10
CA PHE A 289 -18.94 13.06 -16.49
C PHE A 289 -20.02 13.98 -17.07
N TYR A 290 -20.27 15.11 -16.40
CA TYR A 290 -21.20 16.14 -16.89
C TYR A 290 -20.77 16.68 -18.26
N LEU A 291 -19.49 17.04 -18.42
CA LEU A 291 -18.94 17.56 -19.66
C LEU A 291 -19.07 16.55 -20.80
N LEU A 292 -18.78 15.27 -20.56
CA LEU A 292 -18.95 14.22 -21.55
C LEU A 292 -20.42 14.06 -21.94
N TYR A 293 -21.33 14.01 -20.97
CA TYR A 293 -22.75 13.84 -21.23
C TYR A 293 -23.36 15.02 -22.00
N TYR A 294 -22.90 16.25 -21.70
CA TYR A 294 -23.39 17.46 -22.34
C TYR A 294 -22.76 17.70 -23.73
N LYS A 295 -21.46 17.43 -23.91
CA LYS A 295 -20.73 17.75 -25.14
C LYS A 295 -20.64 16.59 -26.14
N CYS A 296 -20.91 15.36 -25.73
CA CYS A 296 -20.89 14.22 -26.65
C CYS A 296 -22.17 14.25 -27.51
N ASN A 297 -22.00 14.43 -28.82
CA ASN A 297 -23.10 14.43 -29.79
C ASN A 297 -23.45 13.02 -30.32
N ARG A 298 -23.07 11.96 -29.60
CA ARG A 298 -23.28 10.57 -30.01
C ARG A 298 -24.27 9.87 -29.08
N SER A 299 -24.54 8.59 -29.32
CA SER A 299 -25.49 7.80 -28.52
C SER A 299 -25.18 7.92 -27.03
N ARG A 300 -26.14 8.51 -26.30
CA ARG A 300 -26.07 8.68 -24.83
C ARG A 300 -26.15 7.35 -24.10
N VAL A 301 -26.86 6.37 -24.65
CA VAL A 301 -26.94 5.00 -24.07
C VAL A 301 -25.55 4.37 -24.03
N ILE A 302 -24.81 4.44 -25.14
CA ILE A 302 -23.46 3.89 -25.22
C ILE A 302 -22.50 4.63 -24.30
N LEU A 303 -22.59 5.97 -24.29
CA LEU A 303 -21.80 6.77 -23.37
C LEU A 303 -22.07 6.39 -21.91
N SER A 304 -23.34 6.26 -21.51
CA SER A 304 -23.71 5.84 -20.16
C SER A 304 -23.13 4.47 -19.80
N LEU A 305 -23.18 3.49 -20.72
CA LEU A 305 -22.58 2.17 -20.49
C LEU A 305 -21.06 2.26 -20.28
N LEU A 306 -20.36 3.08 -21.07
CA LEU A 306 -18.92 3.29 -20.90
C LEU A 306 -18.60 4.02 -19.58
N LEU A 307 -19.41 5.01 -19.18
CA LEU A 307 -19.26 5.73 -17.91
C LEU A 307 -19.52 4.84 -16.68
N ILE A 308 -20.50 3.94 -16.76
CA ILE A 308 -20.71 2.90 -15.75
C ILE A 308 -19.52 1.94 -15.73
N GLY A 309 -19.04 1.54 -16.92
CA GLY A 309 -17.89 0.67 -17.08
C GLY A 309 -16.61 1.22 -16.45
N VAL A 310 -16.30 2.52 -16.63
CA VAL A 310 -15.08 3.12 -16.06
C VAL A 310 -15.14 3.19 -14.53
N LEU A 311 -16.32 3.44 -13.96
CA LEU A 311 -16.54 3.39 -12.52
C LEU A 311 -16.35 1.97 -11.95
N LEU A 312 -16.94 0.96 -12.60
CA LEU A 312 -16.74 -0.44 -12.21
C LEU A 312 -15.28 -0.90 -12.34
N CYS A 313 -14.59 -0.48 -13.41
CA CYS A 313 -13.17 -0.77 -13.59
C CYS A 313 -12.31 -0.23 -12.43
N SER A 314 -12.67 0.93 -11.87
CA SER A 314 -11.95 1.50 -10.71
C SER A 314 -12.05 0.63 -9.46
N ARG A 315 -13.09 -0.22 -9.40
CA ARG A 315 -13.37 -1.13 -8.29
C ARG A 315 -13.07 -2.59 -8.63
N PHE A 316 -12.44 -2.86 -9.77
CA PHE A 316 -12.29 -4.21 -10.30
C PHE A 316 -11.65 -5.19 -9.30
N ALA A 317 -10.65 -4.73 -8.54
CA ALA A 317 -10.00 -5.56 -7.51
C ALA A 317 -10.98 -6.06 -6.42
N PHE A 318 -11.94 -5.24 -6.03
CA PHE A 318 -12.97 -5.59 -5.03
C PHE A 318 -14.14 -6.35 -5.63
N LEU A 319 -14.37 -6.19 -6.93
CA LEU A 319 -15.33 -7.00 -7.67
C LEU A 319 -14.92 -8.48 -7.65
N ILE A 320 -13.63 -8.76 -7.82
CA ILE A 320 -13.10 -10.14 -7.88
C ILE A 320 -12.62 -10.70 -6.54
N SER A 321 -12.39 -9.86 -5.52
CA SER A 321 -11.88 -10.26 -4.21
C SER A 321 -12.98 -10.26 -3.14
N PRO A 322 -13.00 -11.23 -2.20
CA PRO A 322 -14.02 -11.31 -1.16
C PRO A 322 -13.85 -10.31 0.00
N ARG A 323 -12.82 -9.46 0.03
CA ARG A 323 -12.61 -8.52 1.14
C ARG A 323 -13.67 -7.40 1.21
N SER A 324 -14.04 -7.03 2.45
CA SER A 324 -14.84 -5.83 2.75
C SER A 324 -13.97 -4.56 2.78
N GLU A 325 -14.58 -3.42 2.48
CA GLU A 325 -13.96 -2.10 2.26
C GLU A 325 -13.14 -1.54 3.44
N VAL A 326 -13.29 -2.11 4.64
CA VAL A 326 -12.99 -1.42 5.91
C VAL A 326 -11.49 -1.32 6.25
N SER A 327 -10.57 -1.82 5.42
CA SER A 327 -9.15 -1.93 5.82
C SER A 327 -8.07 -1.50 4.81
N ALA A 328 -8.39 -0.89 3.65
CA ALA A 328 -7.36 -0.80 2.62
C ALA A 328 -7.36 0.44 1.72
N VAL A 329 -6.95 1.58 2.29
CA VAL A 329 -6.40 2.75 1.57
C VAL A 329 -5.52 2.33 0.37
N ARG A 330 -4.68 1.29 0.57
CA ARG A 330 -3.77 0.71 -0.44
C ARG A 330 -4.49 0.08 -1.64
N LEU A 331 -5.64 -0.54 -1.43
CA LEU A 331 -6.42 -1.20 -2.49
C LEU A 331 -7.24 -0.20 -3.29
N GLU A 332 -7.71 0.86 -2.65
CA GLU A 332 -8.51 1.91 -3.30
C GLU A 332 -7.67 2.91 -4.10
N TYR A 333 -6.39 3.03 -3.78
CA TYR A 333 -5.44 3.91 -4.45
C TYR A 333 -5.54 3.83 -5.98
N PHE A 334 -5.35 2.65 -6.56
CA PHE A 334 -5.20 2.47 -8.02
C PHE A 334 -6.46 2.88 -8.79
N GLY A 335 -7.64 2.51 -8.28
CA GLY A 335 -8.92 2.86 -8.89
C GLY A 335 -9.20 4.36 -8.88
N ARG A 336 -9.09 4.98 -7.69
CA ARG A 336 -9.28 6.43 -7.53
C ARG A 336 -8.29 7.23 -8.34
N PHE A 337 -7.03 6.79 -8.33
CA PHE A 337 -5.96 7.39 -9.11
C PHE A 337 -6.31 7.39 -10.60
N GLY A 338 -6.76 6.25 -11.14
CA GLY A 338 -7.23 6.14 -12.52
C GLY A 338 -8.40 7.07 -12.85
N LEU A 339 -9.39 7.18 -11.95
CA LEU A 339 -10.54 8.08 -12.15
C LEU A 339 -10.12 9.56 -12.13
N GLY A 340 -9.19 9.94 -11.26
CA GLY A 340 -8.61 11.29 -11.25
C GLY A 340 -7.92 11.61 -12.56
N LEU A 341 -7.03 10.72 -13.05
CA LEU A 341 -6.37 10.91 -14.34
C LEU A 341 -7.36 10.98 -15.51
N PHE A 342 -8.39 10.12 -15.51
CA PHE A 342 -9.46 10.21 -16.48
C PHE A 342 -10.12 11.59 -16.46
N ALA A 343 -10.54 12.06 -15.28
CA ALA A 343 -11.19 13.36 -15.13
C ALA A 343 -10.32 14.52 -15.62
N LEU A 344 -9.04 14.56 -15.23
CA LEU A 344 -8.10 15.59 -15.67
C LEU A 344 -7.91 15.57 -17.19
N SER A 345 -7.91 14.40 -17.81
CA SER A 345 -7.82 14.30 -19.26
C SER A 345 -9.02 14.95 -19.94
N ILE A 346 -10.24 14.80 -19.40
CA ILE A 346 -11.44 15.40 -19.96
C ILE A 346 -11.45 16.92 -19.76
N ILE A 347 -11.17 17.37 -18.53
CA ILE A 347 -11.21 18.80 -18.20
C ILE A 347 -10.09 19.57 -18.91
N GLY A 348 -8.92 18.95 -19.08
CA GLY A 348 -7.81 19.53 -19.84
C GLY A 348 -8.15 19.84 -21.31
N ARG A 349 -9.25 19.30 -21.86
CA ARG A 349 -9.73 19.57 -23.23
C ARG A 349 -10.67 20.77 -23.32
N LEU A 350 -10.93 21.47 -22.23
CA LEU A 350 -11.75 22.67 -22.23
C LEU A 350 -11.06 23.81 -23.01
N ARG A 351 -11.72 24.29 -24.07
CA ARG A 351 -11.23 25.41 -24.89
C ARG A 351 -11.58 26.78 -24.31
N GLN A 352 -12.63 26.87 -23.49
CA GLN A 352 -13.07 28.14 -22.93
C GLN A 352 -12.08 28.62 -21.87
N LYS A 353 -11.50 29.81 -22.09
CA LYS A 353 -10.45 30.39 -21.24
C LYS A 353 -10.85 30.45 -19.75
N CYS A 354 -12.09 30.87 -19.45
CA CYS A 354 -12.59 30.94 -18.08
C CYS A 354 -12.59 29.56 -17.39
N SER A 355 -13.20 28.55 -18.02
CA SER A 355 -13.27 27.20 -17.46
C SER A 355 -11.89 26.54 -17.33
N LYS A 356 -11.00 26.82 -18.28
CA LYS A 356 -9.61 26.36 -18.23
C LYS A 356 -8.85 27.03 -17.08
N ASN A 357 -8.98 28.34 -16.89
CA ASN A 357 -8.35 29.04 -15.76
C ASN A 357 -8.86 28.54 -14.41
N LEU A 358 -10.18 28.29 -14.29
CA LEU A 358 -10.76 27.69 -13.08
C LEU A 358 -10.20 26.29 -12.82
N PHE A 359 -10.04 25.47 -13.86
CA PHE A 359 -9.39 24.18 -13.75
C PHE A 359 -7.93 24.28 -13.30
N LEU A 360 -7.16 25.21 -13.89
CA LEU A 360 -5.77 25.42 -13.50
C LEU A 360 -5.67 25.87 -12.03
N LEU A 361 -6.52 26.79 -11.60
CA LEU A 361 -6.58 27.26 -10.21
C LEU A 361 -6.94 26.11 -9.26
N TRP A 362 -7.99 25.34 -9.58
CA TRP A 362 -8.36 24.16 -8.81
C TRP A 362 -7.20 23.16 -8.72
N GLY A 363 -6.52 22.89 -9.83
CA GLY A 363 -5.38 21.97 -9.88
C GLY A 363 -4.24 22.45 -8.99
N VAL A 364 -3.89 23.74 -9.02
CA VAL A 364 -2.87 24.32 -8.13
C VAL A 364 -3.25 24.16 -6.66
N VAL A 365 -4.51 24.43 -6.29
CA VAL A 365 -5.00 24.27 -4.91
C VAL A 365 -4.92 22.81 -4.48
N VAL A 366 -5.36 21.88 -5.32
CA VAL A 366 -5.31 20.44 -5.01
C VAL A 366 -3.87 19.95 -4.87
N LEU A 367 -2.97 20.35 -5.76
CA LEU A 367 -1.55 19.97 -5.67
C LEU A 367 -0.88 20.55 -4.42
N PHE A 368 -1.23 21.77 -4.02
CA PHE A 368 -0.74 22.36 -2.78
C PHE A 368 -1.21 21.55 -1.56
N LEU A 369 -2.51 21.23 -1.51
CA LEU A 369 -3.09 20.43 -0.43
C LEU A 369 -2.52 19.01 -0.38
N PHE A 370 -2.26 18.41 -1.54
CA PHE A 370 -1.58 17.12 -1.66
C PHE A 370 -0.17 17.18 -1.09
N ALA A 371 0.64 18.15 -1.52
CA ALA A 371 1.99 18.33 -0.98
C ALA A 371 1.97 18.57 0.53
N GLN A 372 1.06 19.41 1.03
CA GLN A 372 0.91 19.66 2.47
C GLN A 372 0.54 18.36 3.22
N THR A 373 -0.40 17.59 2.69
CA THR A 373 -0.80 16.30 3.26
C THR A 373 0.39 15.35 3.30
N ASP A 374 1.12 15.21 2.19
CA ASP A 374 2.31 14.37 2.12
C ASP A 374 3.36 14.79 3.15
N PHE A 375 3.59 16.09 3.37
CA PHE A 375 4.49 16.57 4.41
C PHE A 375 4.03 16.22 5.82
N GLU A 376 2.75 16.42 6.15
CA GLU A 376 2.22 16.09 7.48
C GLU A 376 2.27 14.57 7.75
N ILE A 377 2.00 13.74 6.74
CA ILE A 377 2.10 12.29 6.88
C ILE A 377 3.54 11.86 7.11
N GLN A 378 4.49 12.41 6.34
CA GLN A 378 5.92 12.13 6.52
C GLN A 378 6.39 12.49 7.94
N LYS A 379 5.92 13.62 8.48
CA LYS A 379 6.19 14.05 9.86
C LYS A 379 5.59 13.08 10.89
N VAL A 380 4.34 12.67 10.72
CA VAL A 380 3.68 11.68 11.60
C VAL A 380 4.41 10.34 11.56
N GLN A 381 4.80 9.87 10.38
CA GLN A 381 5.58 8.64 10.21
C GLN A 381 6.91 8.72 10.95
N ASN A 382 7.61 9.85 10.88
CA ASN A 382 8.85 10.04 11.63
C ASN A 382 8.63 10.04 13.15
N PHE A 383 7.61 10.73 13.67
CA PHE A 383 7.31 10.67 15.10
C PHE A 383 6.98 9.25 15.56
N SER A 384 6.22 8.52 14.73
CA SER A 384 5.89 7.11 14.98
C SER A 384 7.12 6.22 15.00
N PHE A 385 8.03 6.42 14.04
CA PHE A 385 9.29 5.68 13.94
C PHE A 385 10.21 5.97 15.13
N LEU A 386 10.37 7.25 15.50
CA LEU A 386 11.18 7.66 16.65
C LEU A 386 10.61 7.13 17.97
N ALA A 387 9.28 7.16 18.14
CA ALA A 387 8.60 6.60 19.31
C ALA A 387 8.81 5.08 19.39
N GLY A 388 8.60 4.37 18.28
CA GLY A 388 8.83 2.93 18.19
C GLY A 388 10.28 2.54 18.49
N ARG A 389 11.25 3.28 17.94
CA ARG A 389 12.68 3.07 18.21
C ARG A 389 13.02 3.31 19.68
N LYS A 390 12.54 4.42 20.26
CA LYS A 390 12.78 4.73 21.68
C LYS A 390 12.16 3.68 22.60
N TYR A 391 10.99 3.16 22.25
CA TYR A 391 10.35 2.04 22.94
C TYR A 391 11.23 0.78 22.87
N GLN A 392 11.73 0.42 21.68
CA GLN A 392 12.60 -0.74 21.50
C GLN A 392 13.93 -0.59 22.27
N GLU A 393 14.56 0.59 22.21
CA GLU A 393 15.80 0.90 22.93
C GLU A 393 15.60 0.76 24.45
N ARG A 394 14.52 1.33 25.00
CA ARG A 394 14.17 1.18 26.42
C ARG A 394 13.94 -0.28 26.82
N LEU A 395 13.28 -1.05 25.96
CA LEU A 395 13.01 -2.46 26.23
C LEU A 395 14.32 -3.27 26.26
N VAL A 396 15.25 -3.00 25.35
CA VAL A 396 16.58 -3.64 25.41
C VAL A 396 17.39 -3.20 26.60
N ASP A 397 17.50 -1.90 26.85
CA ASP A 397 18.28 -1.37 27.98
C ASP A 397 17.83 -2.04 29.28
N ARG A 398 16.51 -2.17 29.46
CA ARG A 398 15.91 -2.85 30.61
C ARG A 398 16.28 -4.33 30.68
N VAL A 399 16.21 -5.07 29.57
CA VAL A 399 16.58 -6.50 29.57
C VAL A 399 18.08 -6.69 29.84
N VAL A 400 18.92 -5.84 29.26
CA VAL A 400 20.38 -5.95 29.36
C VAL A 400 20.87 -5.52 30.74
N SER A 401 20.24 -4.52 31.33
CA SER A 401 20.53 -4.08 32.70
C SER A 401 20.12 -5.09 33.77
N HIS A 402 19.39 -6.16 33.39
CA HIS A 402 18.91 -7.12 34.37
C HIS A 402 20.07 -7.99 34.90
N PRO A 403 20.18 -8.21 36.22
CA PRO A 403 21.30 -8.96 36.83
C PRO A 403 21.53 -10.37 36.27
N ASN A 404 20.48 -10.98 35.69
CA ASN A 404 20.53 -12.33 35.14
C ASN A 404 20.57 -12.35 33.60
N PHE A 405 20.85 -11.21 32.97
CA PHE A 405 21.05 -11.13 31.54
C PHE A 405 22.33 -11.85 31.11
N VAL A 406 22.25 -12.59 30.00
CA VAL A 406 23.32 -13.37 29.38
C VAL A 406 23.23 -13.16 27.88
N MET A 407 24.24 -12.50 27.31
CA MET A 407 24.22 -12.06 25.91
C MET A 407 23.96 -13.19 24.90
N GLU A 408 24.42 -14.41 25.19
CA GLU A 408 24.33 -15.57 24.28
C GLU A 408 22.99 -16.32 24.29
N LYS A 409 22.05 -15.92 25.16
CA LYS A 409 20.75 -16.59 25.28
C LYS A 409 19.65 -15.90 24.46
N LYS A 410 18.66 -16.69 24.04
CA LYS A 410 17.41 -16.20 23.44
C LYS A 410 16.39 -15.89 24.54
N TYR A 411 15.62 -14.84 24.34
CA TYR A 411 14.63 -14.34 25.29
C TYR A 411 13.26 -14.29 24.61
N ILE A 412 12.18 -14.51 25.36
CA ILE A 412 10.81 -14.35 24.83
C ILE A 412 10.20 -13.14 25.51
N ALA A 413 9.73 -12.16 24.77
CA ALA A 413 8.89 -11.08 25.26
C ALA A 413 7.42 -11.27 24.90
N PHE A 414 6.56 -10.65 25.69
CA PHE A 414 5.13 -10.55 25.48
C PHE A 414 4.82 -9.08 25.61
N SER A 415 4.26 -8.49 24.56
CA SER A 415 3.78 -7.13 24.59
C SER A 415 2.27 -7.13 24.73
N PHE A 416 1.76 -6.39 25.71
CA PHE A 416 0.33 -6.08 25.85
C PHE A 416 0.11 -4.66 25.37
N GLY A 417 -1.03 -4.42 24.71
CA GLY A 417 -1.30 -3.14 24.05
C GLY A 417 -0.81 -3.11 22.60
N ASN A 418 -1.14 -2.04 21.90
CA ASN A 418 -0.88 -1.92 20.46
C ASN A 418 0.22 -0.87 20.21
N PRO A 419 1.46 -1.27 19.88
CA PRO A 419 2.56 -0.34 19.59
C PRO A 419 2.41 0.34 18.21
N ASN A 420 1.17 0.58 17.75
CA ASN A 420 0.89 1.31 16.52
C ASN A 420 0.92 2.81 16.79
N PHE A 421 2.12 3.33 17.05
CA PHE A 421 2.36 4.76 17.30
C PHE A 421 1.83 5.66 16.17
N GLN A 422 1.71 5.14 14.94
CA GLN A 422 1.16 5.88 13.80
C GLN A 422 -0.32 6.20 13.95
N LYS A 423 -1.17 5.21 14.27
CA LYS A 423 -2.60 5.44 14.55
C LYS A 423 -2.78 6.46 15.68
N HIS A 424 -1.86 6.41 16.62
CA HIS A 424 -1.82 7.18 17.83
C HIS A 424 -1.53 8.68 17.60
N PHE A 425 -0.47 9.01 16.86
CA PHE A 425 -0.20 10.39 16.45
C PHE A 425 -1.30 10.99 15.56
N LEU A 426 -2.03 10.14 14.82
CA LEU A 426 -3.13 10.59 13.95
C LEU A 426 -4.42 10.92 14.70
N GLU A 427 -4.68 10.25 15.81
CA GLU A 427 -5.86 10.52 16.65
C GLU A 427 -5.67 11.75 17.55
N GLY A 428 -4.50 12.43 17.49
CA GLY A 428 -4.20 13.60 18.32
C GLY A 428 -4.19 13.31 19.82
N LYS A 429 -4.16 12.03 20.20
CA LYS A 429 -4.10 11.62 21.61
C LYS A 429 -2.69 11.92 22.12
N ASN A 430 -2.58 12.55 23.28
CA ASN A 430 -1.30 12.73 23.96
C ASN A 430 -0.81 11.37 24.48
N LEU A 431 -0.10 10.62 23.63
CA LEU A 431 0.25 9.22 23.84
C LEU A 431 1.54 8.98 24.62
N LEU A 432 1.82 9.85 25.58
CA LEU A 432 2.77 9.51 26.64
C LEU A 432 2.05 9.11 27.94
N GLY A 433 0.71 9.14 27.99
CA GLY A 433 -0.03 8.94 29.24
C GLY A 433 -0.97 7.72 29.31
N GLU A 434 -1.70 7.39 28.24
CA GLU A 434 -2.97 6.64 28.39
C GLU A 434 -3.06 5.25 27.72
N GLN A 435 -2.03 4.77 27.02
CA GLN A 435 -2.04 3.40 26.51
C GLN A 435 -0.88 2.62 27.09
N ILE A 436 -1.21 1.79 28.07
CA ILE A 436 -0.21 1.06 28.82
C ILE A 436 0.29 -0.10 27.95
N VAL A 437 1.47 0.08 27.36
CA VAL A 437 2.18 -1.02 26.70
C VAL A 437 2.98 -1.77 27.77
N TYR A 438 2.55 -2.98 28.11
CA TYR A 438 3.28 -3.83 29.06
C TYR A 438 4.21 -4.76 28.31
N GLY A 439 5.48 -4.87 28.74
CA GLY A 439 6.39 -5.92 28.29
C GLY A 439 6.56 -6.97 29.39
N LEU A 440 6.23 -8.23 29.12
CA LEU A 440 6.59 -9.40 29.94
C LEU A 440 7.70 -10.18 29.25
N VAL A 441 8.90 -10.28 29.82
CA VAL A 441 9.98 -11.12 29.26
C VAL A 441 10.10 -12.42 30.06
N PHE A 442 10.08 -13.56 29.38
CA PHE A 442 10.28 -14.91 29.91
C PHE A 442 11.63 -15.49 29.47
N TYR A 443 12.24 -16.21 30.40
CA TYR A 443 13.53 -16.88 30.30
C TYR A 443 13.37 -18.40 30.24
N HIS A 444 14.33 -19.09 29.62
CA HIS A 444 14.55 -20.53 29.84
C HIS A 444 15.23 -20.71 31.21
N ASP A 445 14.41 -20.83 32.27
CA ASP A 445 14.66 -20.75 33.74
C ASP A 445 14.11 -19.45 34.39
N VAL A 446 12.77 -19.41 34.42
CA VAL A 446 11.85 -18.44 35.04
C VAL A 446 12.47 -17.24 35.77
N ILE A 447 12.77 -16.21 34.98
CA ILE A 447 12.64 -14.82 35.43
C ILE A 447 11.45 -14.26 34.68
N LYS A 448 10.50 -13.71 35.44
CA LYS A 448 9.37 -12.96 34.92
C LYS A 448 9.70 -11.50 35.16
N MET A 449 9.74 -10.68 34.11
CA MET A 449 9.94 -9.24 34.23
C MET A 449 8.72 -8.53 33.68
N LEU A 450 8.04 -7.71 34.50
CA LEU A 450 6.93 -6.86 34.07
C LEU A 450 7.42 -5.42 33.96
N PHE A 451 7.20 -4.80 32.81
CA PHE A 451 7.56 -3.41 32.57
C PHE A 451 6.32 -2.54 32.41
N TRP A 452 6.30 -1.39 33.12
CA TRP A 452 5.30 -0.33 32.96
C TRP A 452 5.94 0.90 32.31
N GLU A 453 5.25 1.51 31.35
CA GLU A 453 5.70 2.69 30.59
C GLU A 453 5.71 4.00 31.40
N ASN A 454 4.95 4.09 32.51
CA ASN A 454 4.79 5.29 33.34
C ASN A 454 5.48 5.22 34.72
N MET A 455 6.32 4.20 34.98
CA MET A 455 7.09 4.12 36.21
C MET A 455 8.58 4.10 35.91
N ASP A 456 9.32 5.00 36.58
CA ASP A 456 10.78 5.08 36.56
C ASP A 456 11.44 3.92 37.34
N GLU A 457 10.64 3.12 38.05
CA GLU A 457 11.11 1.96 38.82
C GLU A 457 10.63 0.63 38.22
N PRO A 458 11.50 -0.38 38.12
CA PRO A 458 11.07 -1.74 37.81
C PRO A 458 10.15 -2.25 38.91
N VAL A 459 8.97 -2.76 38.55
CA VAL A 459 8.11 -3.48 39.50
C VAL A 459 8.81 -4.81 39.80
N ALA A 460 9.37 -4.92 41.00
CA ALA A 460 10.10 -6.11 41.43
C ALA A 460 9.13 -7.29 41.57
N ILE A 461 9.37 -8.34 40.77
CA ILE A 461 8.75 -9.65 40.96
C ILE A 461 9.61 -10.38 41.99
N GLY A 462 9.14 -10.39 43.24
CA GLY A 462 9.83 -11.06 44.34
C GLY A 462 9.79 -12.59 44.21
N THR A 463 10.94 -13.23 44.34
CA THR A 463 11.03 -14.67 44.60
C THR A 463 10.49 -14.96 46.01
N GLY A 464 9.40 -15.72 46.10
CA GLY A 464 8.88 -16.20 47.36
C GLY A 464 9.70 -17.34 47.94
N ILE A 465 9.74 -17.41 49.27
CA ILE A 465 10.31 -18.51 50.05
C ILE A 465 9.68 -19.84 49.56
N ASN A 466 10.51 -20.85 49.28
CA ASN A 466 10.19 -22.16 48.70
C ASN A 466 10.09 -22.28 47.16
N GLY A 467 10.78 -21.43 46.39
CA GLY A 467 10.96 -21.67 44.94
C GLY A 467 9.72 -21.42 44.07
N LYS A 468 8.68 -20.80 44.62
CA LYS A 468 7.48 -20.36 43.88
C LYS A 468 7.60 -18.88 43.55
N THR A 469 7.37 -18.51 42.29
CA THR A 469 7.42 -17.11 41.82
C THR A 469 6.11 -16.40 42.19
N ILE A 470 6.20 -15.30 42.95
CA ILE A 470 5.05 -14.50 43.40
C ILE A 470 4.97 -13.25 42.52
N LEU A 471 3.83 -13.01 41.88
CA LEU A 471 3.52 -11.73 41.24
C LEU A 471 2.84 -10.83 42.28
N ARG A 472 3.55 -9.82 42.79
CA ARG A 472 2.97 -8.78 43.63
C ARG A 472 2.73 -7.55 42.77
N VAL A 473 1.47 -7.24 42.50
CA VAL A 473 1.06 -5.95 41.93
C VAL A 473 0.44 -5.19 43.10
N ASP A 474 1.20 -4.28 43.71
CA ASP A 474 0.66 -3.42 44.77
C ASP A 474 -0.27 -2.39 44.11
N HIS A 475 -1.56 -2.74 44.04
CA HIS A 475 -2.64 -1.77 44.11
C HIS A 475 -3.38 -1.98 45.42
N SER A 476 -3.74 -0.88 46.04
CA SER A 476 -4.06 -0.73 47.46
C SER A 476 -5.33 -1.42 47.96
N ASN A 477 -5.83 -2.52 47.37
CA ASN A 477 -7.00 -3.26 47.87
C ASN A 477 -7.16 -4.71 47.32
N GLY A 478 -6.09 -5.51 47.22
CA GLY A 478 -6.20 -6.93 46.85
C GLY A 478 -5.07 -7.78 47.39
N GLY A 479 -5.38 -8.90 48.05
CA GLY A 479 -4.39 -9.83 48.60
C GLY A 479 -3.57 -10.58 47.54
N PRO A 480 -2.47 -11.27 47.93
CA PRO A 480 -1.54 -11.92 47.00
C PRO A 480 -2.10 -13.20 46.35
N TYR A 481 -1.80 -13.40 45.07
CA TYR A 481 -2.18 -14.60 44.29
C TYR A 481 -0.96 -15.41 43.80
N TRP A 482 -1.16 -16.71 43.61
CA TRP A 482 -0.10 -17.71 43.42
C TRP A 482 -0.01 -18.19 41.96
N LEU A 483 1.18 -18.18 41.36
CA LEU A 483 1.44 -18.78 40.04
C LEU A 483 2.48 -19.91 40.16
N ASN A 484 2.12 -21.13 39.76
CA ASN A 484 3.02 -22.28 39.72
C ASN A 484 3.68 -22.41 38.33
N SER A 485 5.00 -22.24 38.24
CA SER A 485 5.78 -22.26 36.99
C SER A 485 5.90 -23.63 36.34
N ASP A 486 5.95 -24.69 37.14
CA ASP A 486 6.34 -26.04 36.66
C ASP A 486 5.21 -26.70 35.86
N TYR A 487 3.98 -26.27 36.10
CA TYR A 487 2.80 -26.75 35.39
C TYR A 487 2.79 -26.30 33.91
N TRP A 488 3.25 -25.08 33.63
CA TRP A 488 3.15 -24.48 32.29
C TRP A 488 4.31 -24.82 31.37
N GLN A 489 5.50 -25.12 31.93
CA GLN A 489 6.62 -25.67 31.15
C GLN A 489 6.30 -27.05 30.56
N ASN A 490 5.49 -27.84 31.26
CA ASN A 490 5.14 -29.21 30.87
C ASN A 490 3.82 -29.33 30.08
N ASN A 491 3.08 -28.23 29.91
CA ASN A 491 1.80 -28.22 29.19
C ASN A 491 1.67 -26.97 28.28
N PRO A 492 2.52 -26.85 27.24
CA PRO A 492 2.58 -25.66 26.37
C PRO A 492 1.27 -25.41 25.61
N GLU A 493 0.49 -26.45 25.33
CA GLU A 493 -0.85 -26.35 24.73
C GLU A 493 -1.89 -25.64 25.60
N ASN A 494 -1.61 -25.38 26.88
CA ASN A 494 -2.45 -24.56 27.74
C ASN A 494 -2.10 -23.06 27.72
N MET A 495 -1.17 -22.59 26.87
CA MET A 495 -0.85 -21.14 26.72
C MET A 495 -2.08 -20.28 26.35
N SER A 496 -3.04 -20.85 25.62
CA SER A 496 -4.34 -20.26 25.30
C SER A 496 -5.18 -19.98 26.57
N ASN A 497 -5.10 -20.84 27.59
CA ASN A 497 -5.72 -20.62 28.90
C ASN A 497 -5.02 -19.52 29.72
N MET A 498 -3.71 -19.32 29.52
CA MET A 498 -2.97 -18.21 30.14
C MET A 498 -3.39 -16.85 29.57
N ARG A 499 -3.64 -16.75 28.26
CA ARG A 499 -4.24 -15.55 27.62
C ARG A 499 -5.60 -15.22 28.22
N TYR A 500 -6.47 -16.23 28.38
CA TYR A 500 -7.81 -16.05 28.95
C TYR A 500 -7.78 -15.63 30.44
N TRP A 501 -6.84 -16.18 31.22
CA TRP A 501 -6.70 -15.84 32.63
C TRP A 501 -6.16 -14.41 32.83
N LEU A 502 -5.10 -14.00 32.10
CA LEU A 502 -4.57 -12.63 32.10
C LEU A 502 -5.60 -11.59 31.65
N TYR A 503 -6.45 -11.94 30.68
CA TYR A 503 -7.58 -11.13 30.24
C TYR A 503 -8.61 -10.89 31.36
N MET A 504 -9.00 -11.96 32.05
CA MET A 504 -10.01 -11.90 33.13
C MET A 504 -9.50 -11.14 34.36
N GLU A 505 -8.21 -11.29 34.70
CA GLU A 505 -7.56 -10.60 35.82
C GLU A 505 -7.50 -9.09 35.60
N ALA A 506 -7.15 -8.66 34.39
CA ALA A 506 -7.07 -7.24 34.04
C ALA A 506 -8.46 -6.58 34.03
N LYS A 507 -9.47 -7.31 33.52
CA LYS A 507 -10.88 -6.88 33.54
C LYS A 507 -11.44 -6.73 34.95
N GLN A 508 -11.08 -7.62 35.88
CA GLN A 508 -11.50 -7.54 37.29
C GLN A 508 -10.85 -6.37 38.05
N ASN A 509 -9.65 -5.94 37.64
CA ASN A 509 -8.91 -4.83 38.26
C ASN A 509 -9.13 -3.48 37.55
N GLY A 510 -10.15 -3.36 36.70
CA GLY A 510 -10.50 -2.11 36.01
C GLY A 510 -9.56 -1.71 34.88
N VAL A 511 -8.64 -2.59 34.47
CA VAL A 511 -7.75 -2.39 33.33
C VAL A 511 -8.45 -2.91 32.08
N TYR A 512 -8.78 -2.01 31.15
CA TYR A 512 -9.41 -2.39 29.89
C TYR A 512 -8.38 -3.02 28.95
N VAL A 513 -8.39 -4.35 28.82
CA VAL A 513 -7.52 -5.07 27.87
C VAL A 513 -8.30 -5.28 26.58
N ASP A 514 -7.88 -4.58 25.53
CA ASP A 514 -8.28 -4.86 24.16
C ASP A 514 -7.66 -6.19 23.71
N ASP A 515 -8.39 -7.03 22.97
CA ASP A 515 -8.13 -8.45 22.68
C ASP A 515 -6.86 -8.74 21.84
N ARG A 516 -5.92 -7.80 21.75
CA ARG A 516 -4.76 -7.83 20.86
C ARG A 516 -3.48 -8.12 21.64
N TYR A 517 -3.19 -9.40 21.85
CA TYR A 517 -1.91 -9.87 22.40
C TYR A 517 -0.86 -10.00 21.28
N ILE A 518 0.37 -9.54 21.52
CA ILE A 518 1.51 -9.76 20.62
C ILE A 518 2.62 -10.48 21.40
N ILE A 519 3.01 -11.67 20.94
CA ILE A 519 4.21 -12.37 21.44
C ILE A 519 5.40 -11.90 20.60
N LEU A 520 6.50 -11.55 21.25
CA LEU A 520 7.72 -11.04 20.64
C LEU A 520 8.87 -11.99 21.01
N VAL A 521 9.65 -12.50 20.07
CA VAL A 521 10.85 -13.28 20.45
C VAL A 521 12.06 -12.35 20.39
N LEU A 522 12.68 -12.10 21.54
CA LEU A 522 13.83 -11.21 21.65
C LEU A 522 15.13 -12.02 21.48
N ASP A 523 15.82 -11.79 20.36
CA ASP A 523 17.19 -12.26 20.15
C ASP A 523 18.15 -11.08 20.35
N ILE A 524 18.76 -10.98 21.54
CA ILE A 524 19.46 -9.76 21.98
C ILE A 524 20.84 -9.62 21.35
N LEU A 525 21.52 -10.72 21.05
CA LEU A 525 22.72 -10.72 20.20
C LEU A 525 22.41 -10.15 18.82
N ASN A 526 21.24 -10.49 18.29
CA ASN A 526 20.74 -9.97 17.03
C ASN A 526 20.35 -8.49 17.16
N PHE A 527 19.76 -8.06 18.27
CA PHE A 527 19.50 -6.64 18.55
C PHE A 527 20.78 -5.81 18.68
N TYR A 528 21.82 -6.25 19.39
CA TYR A 528 23.04 -5.46 19.50
C TYR A 528 23.80 -5.33 18.18
N LYS A 529 23.69 -6.35 17.32
CA LYS A 529 24.24 -6.28 15.96
C LYS A 529 23.35 -5.47 15.01
N ASN A 530 22.03 -5.50 15.18
CA ASN A 530 21.07 -5.10 14.13
C ASN A 530 19.95 -4.15 14.58
N ARG A 531 19.92 -3.72 15.85
CA ARG A 531 18.97 -2.79 16.47
C ARG A 531 17.48 -3.18 16.35
N GLU A 532 17.16 -4.49 16.33
CA GLU A 532 15.79 -4.98 16.11
C GLU A 532 15.38 -6.22 16.94
N PHE A 533 14.07 -6.38 17.11
CA PHE A 533 13.43 -7.61 17.60
C PHE A 533 12.72 -8.37 16.48
N VAL A 534 12.67 -9.70 16.58
CA VAL A 534 11.84 -10.52 15.68
C VAL A 534 10.43 -10.62 16.27
N VAL A 535 9.49 -9.92 15.65
CA VAL A 535 8.07 -10.01 16.01
C VAL A 535 7.46 -11.22 15.31
N THR A 536 7.18 -12.28 16.08
CA THR A 536 6.46 -13.45 15.54
C THR A 536 5.05 -13.44 16.10
N LYS A 537 4.07 -13.11 15.26
CA LYS A 537 2.68 -13.41 15.57
C LYS A 537 2.54 -14.94 15.54
N LEU A 538 2.46 -15.55 16.72
CA LEU A 538 2.04 -16.95 16.84
C LEU A 538 0.53 -16.96 16.53
N ASP A 539 0.20 -17.29 15.29
CA ASP A 539 -1.10 -17.85 14.95
C ASP A 539 -1.01 -19.35 15.27
N GLU A 540 -1.97 -19.79 16.09
CA GLU A 540 -2.04 -21.03 16.90
C GLU A 540 -1.32 -20.99 18.26
#